data_AF-A0A368N4P3-F1
#
_entry.id   AF-A0A368N4P3-F1
#
_cell.length_a   1.000
_cell.length_b   1.000
_cell.length_c   1.000
_cell.angle_alpha   90.00
_cell.angle_beta   90.00
_cell.angle_gamma   90.00
#
_symmetry.space_group_name_H-M   'P 1'
#
loop_
_entity.id
_entity.type
_entity.pdbx_description
1 polymer ?
#
loop_
_entity_poly.entity_id
_entity_poly.type
_entity_poly.pdbx_seq_one_letter_code
_entity_poly.pdbx_strand_id
1 'polypeptide(L)'
;MDNVLRLADTMETEKRAREVQLLINVIEPDPEFQPCFVSDLASLYDVTAQLPEVIEEKIRFYFKGDLPAPINTPLWQFVDLVKQRYPGWPEVWPPEH
;
A
#
# COMPACT_ATOMS: atom_id res chain seq x y z
N MET A 1 15.64 2.74 36.07
CA MET A 1 14.53 3.14 35.19
C MET A 1 14.59 2.19 34.01
N ASP A 2 13.82 1.11 34.08
CA ASP A 2 13.78 0.13 33.00
C ASP A 2 12.94 0.71 31.86
N ASN A 3 13.62 1.04 30.75
CA ASN A 3 12.95 1.33 29.50
C ASN A 3 12.36 0.02 28.97
N VAL A 4 11.14 -0.28 29.39
CA VAL A 4 10.36 -1.37 28.81
C VAL A 4 9.99 -0.96 27.38
N LEU A 5 10.74 -1.49 26.41
CA LEU A 5 10.35 -1.50 25.00
C LEU A 5 9.00 -2.22 24.90
N ARG A 6 7.91 -1.46 24.88
CA ARG A 6 6.59 -1.99 24.53
C ARG A 6 6.55 -2.11 23.01
N LEU A 7 6.69 -3.34 22.52
CA LEU A 7 6.32 -3.65 21.15
C LEU A 7 4.82 -3.34 21.00
N ALA A 8 4.44 -2.65 19.92
CA ALA A 8 3.02 -2.44 19.62
C ALA A 8 2.36 -3.82 19.41
N ASP A 9 1.14 -4.00 19.91
CA ASP A 9 0.43 -5.28 19.83
C ASP A 9 0.07 -5.67 18.38
N THR A 10 0.08 -4.70 17.44
CA THR A 10 -0.25 -4.86 16.02
C THR A 10 0.47 -3.84 15.16
N MET A 11 0.85 -4.21 13.94
CA MET A 11 1.51 -3.33 12.96
C MET A 11 0.50 -2.37 12.28
N GLU A 12 0.93 -1.19 11.86
CA GLU A 12 0.07 -0.25 11.12
C GLU A 12 -0.39 -0.81 9.77
N THR A 13 0.45 -1.61 9.12
CA THR A 13 0.13 -2.37 7.91
C THR A 13 -0.96 -3.41 8.18
N GLU A 14 -0.93 -4.12 9.32
CA GLU A 14 -1.96 -5.11 9.68
C GLU A 14 -3.34 -4.47 9.87
N LYS A 15 -3.40 -3.27 10.45
CA LYS A 15 -4.65 -2.50 10.61
C LYS A 15 -5.31 -2.15 9.27
N ARG A 16 -4.55 -2.19 8.16
CA ARG A 16 -4.96 -1.88 6.79
C ARG A 16 -4.74 -3.06 5.85
N ALA A 17 -4.72 -4.29 6.40
CA ALA A 17 -4.32 -5.49 5.66
C ALA A 17 -5.09 -5.67 4.35
N ARG A 18 -6.40 -5.39 4.35
CA ARG A 18 -7.24 -5.51 3.15
C ARG A 18 -6.79 -4.52 2.06
N GLU A 19 -6.62 -3.26 2.41
CA GLU A 19 -6.21 -2.20 1.49
C GLU A 19 -4.78 -2.39 0.98
N VAL A 20 -3.88 -2.82 1.85
CA VAL A 20 -2.50 -3.17 1.49
C VAL A 20 -2.50 -4.33 0.50
N GLN A 21 -3.26 -5.40 0.78
CA GLN A 21 -3.37 -6.54 -0.13
C GLN A 21 -3.99 -6.16 -1.48
N LEU A 22 -4.96 -5.23 -1.51
CA LEU A 22 -5.50 -4.72 -2.76
C LEU A 22 -4.42 -4.03 -3.61
N LEU A 23 -3.59 -3.19 -2.99
CA LEU A 23 -2.49 -2.54 -3.70
C LEU A 23 -1.46 -3.57 -4.21
N ILE A 24 -1.11 -4.57 -3.40
CA ILE A 24 -0.23 -5.68 -3.82
C ILE A 24 -0.83 -6.41 -5.01
N ASN A 25 -2.11 -6.76 -4.99
CA ASN A 25 -2.78 -7.43 -6.11
C ASN A 25 -2.79 -6.59 -7.39
N VAL A 26 -2.78 -5.26 -7.28
CA VAL A 26 -2.68 -4.35 -8.43
C VAL A 26 -1.27 -4.40 -9.03
N ILE A 27 -0.23 -4.30 -8.20
CA ILE A 27 1.14 -4.22 -8.69
C ILE A 27 1.70 -5.60 -9.04
N GLU A 28 1.44 -6.63 -8.24
CA GLU A 28 1.93 -7.99 -8.36
C GLU A 28 0.76 -8.99 -8.26
N PRO A 29 0.00 -9.23 -9.34
CA PRO A 29 -1.20 -10.06 -9.31
C PRO A 29 -0.93 -11.56 -9.16
N ASP A 30 0.29 -12.00 -9.49
CA ASP A 30 0.68 -13.40 -9.38
C ASP A 30 1.07 -13.72 -7.91
N PRO A 31 0.30 -14.59 -7.21
CA PRO A 31 0.57 -14.92 -5.81
C PRO A 31 1.94 -15.54 -5.56
N GLU A 32 2.57 -16.15 -6.57
CA GLU A 32 3.92 -16.73 -6.44
C GLU A 32 4.98 -15.66 -6.18
N PHE A 33 4.76 -14.44 -6.69
CA PHE A 33 5.70 -13.32 -6.55
C PHE A 33 5.30 -12.30 -5.48
N GLN A 34 4.17 -12.51 -4.79
CA GLN A 34 3.73 -11.62 -3.72
C GLN A 34 4.54 -11.81 -2.43
N PRO A 35 4.72 -10.75 -1.62
CA PRO A 35 5.42 -10.86 -0.35
C PRO A 35 4.62 -11.72 0.64
N CYS A 36 5.31 -12.62 1.34
CA CYS A 36 4.70 -13.40 2.43
C CYS A 36 4.53 -12.59 3.72
N PHE A 37 5.22 -11.45 3.84
CA PHE A 37 5.18 -10.56 4.99
C PHE A 37 5.46 -9.12 4.56
N VAL A 38 4.72 -8.17 5.13
CA VAL A 38 4.85 -6.74 4.83
C VAL A 38 5.02 -5.98 6.13
N SER A 39 6.14 -5.27 6.29
CA SER A 39 6.41 -4.50 7.50
C SER A 39 5.81 -3.09 7.46
N ASP A 40 5.83 -2.37 8.58
CA ASP A 40 5.40 -0.95 8.65
C ASP A 40 6.33 0.01 7.92
N LEU A 41 7.53 -0.46 7.55
CA LEU A 41 8.51 0.30 6.79
C LEU A 41 8.46 -0.04 5.29
N ALA A 42 7.77 -1.11 4.91
CA ALA A 42 7.71 -1.56 3.52
C ALA A 42 6.85 -0.59 2.68
N SER A 43 7.37 -0.22 1.52
CA SER A 43 6.68 0.59 0.51
C SER A 43 6.23 -0.26 -0.68
N LEU A 44 5.53 0.34 -1.65
CA LEU A 44 5.21 -0.35 -2.91
C LEU A 44 6.47 -0.76 -3.69
N TYR A 45 7.56 0.00 -3.53
CA TYR A 45 8.85 -0.32 -4.14
C TYR A 45 9.51 -1.56 -3.53
N ASP A 46 9.29 -1.83 -2.24
CA ASP A 46 9.98 -2.93 -1.54
C ASP A 46 9.27 -4.29 -1.70
N VAL A 47 7.99 -4.29 -2.07
CA VAL A 47 7.13 -5.48 -2.08
C VAL A 47 7.00 -6.18 -3.43
N THR A 48 7.72 -5.72 -4.45
CA THR A 48 7.78 -6.34 -5.78
C THR A 48 9.18 -6.16 -6.37
N ALA A 49 9.57 -7.05 -7.29
CA ALA A 49 10.80 -6.93 -8.06
C ALA A 49 10.64 -6.06 -9.32
N GLN A 50 9.46 -5.47 -9.54
CA GLN A 50 9.18 -4.65 -10.71
C GLN A 50 9.91 -3.30 -10.68
N LEU A 51 10.11 -2.73 -11.86
CA LEU A 51 10.74 -1.41 -12.00
C LEU A 51 9.80 -0.31 -11.49
N PRO A 52 10.33 0.77 -10.87
CA PRO A 52 9.54 1.91 -10.38
C PRO A 52 8.48 2.43 -11.36
N GLU A 53 8.85 2.59 -12.62
CA GLU A 53 7.99 3.10 -13.68
C GLU A 53 6.78 2.20 -13.95
N VAL A 54 6.95 0.88 -13.83
CA VAL A 54 5.87 -0.10 -14.01
C VAL A 54 4.92 -0.07 -12.80
N ILE A 55 5.47 0.06 -11.59
CA ILE A 55 4.68 0.20 -10.36
C ILE A 55 3.82 1.46 -10.45
N GLU A 56 4.42 2.60 -10.81
CA GLU A 56 3.70 3.86 -10.98
C GLU A 56 2.60 3.77 -12.04
N GLU A 57 2.88 3.19 -13.20
CA GLU A 57 1.91 3.03 -14.28
C GLU A 57 0.71 2.18 -13.83
N LYS A 58 0.95 1.04 -13.16
CA LYS A 58 -0.12 0.18 -12.64
C LYS A 58 -1.00 0.88 -11.61
N ILE A 59 -0.40 1.65 -10.70
CA ILE A 59 -1.14 2.40 -9.70
C ILE A 59 -1.95 3.53 -10.34
N ARG A 60 -1.36 4.29 -11.27
CA ARG A 60 -2.09 5.33 -12.04
C ARG A 60 -3.25 4.74 -12.82
N PHE A 61 -3.03 3.59 -13.47
CA PHE A 61 -4.05 2.87 -14.22
C PHE A 61 -5.20 2.43 -13.32
N TYR A 62 -4.88 1.83 -12.16
CA TYR A 62 -5.88 1.43 -11.17
C TYR A 62 -6.70 2.66 -10.74
N PHE A 63 -6.05 3.70 -10.21
CA PHE A 63 -6.75 4.91 -9.76
C PHE A 63 -7.30 5.80 -10.88
N LYS A 64 -7.16 5.43 -12.17
CA LYS A 64 -7.63 6.20 -13.34
C LYS A 64 -7.17 7.66 -13.37
N GLY A 65 -6.02 7.96 -12.78
CA GLY A 65 -5.54 9.33 -12.63
C GLY A 65 -4.09 9.41 -12.17
N ASP A 66 -3.77 10.50 -11.48
CA ASP A 66 -2.43 10.69 -10.93
C ASP A 66 -2.13 9.72 -9.79
N LEU A 67 -0.83 9.50 -9.61
CA LEU A 67 -0.31 8.73 -8.49
C LEU A 67 -0.80 9.37 -7.16
N PRO A 68 -1.46 8.62 -6.26
CA PRO A 68 -1.99 9.17 -5.01
C PRO A 68 -0.91 9.66 -4.05
N ALA A 69 0.24 8.98 -4.04
CA ALA A 69 1.40 9.27 -3.20
C ALA A 69 2.67 8.66 -3.83
N PRO A 70 3.89 9.09 -3.45
CA PRO A 70 5.12 8.46 -3.94
C PRO A 70 5.19 6.96 -3.62
N ILE A 71 5.68 6.12 -4.55
CA ILE A 71 5.70 4.65 -4.37
C ILE A 71 6.67 4.15 -3.30
N ASN A 72 7.61 5.00 -2.85
CA ASN A 72 8.51 4.76 -1.73
C ASN A 72 7.91 5.13 -0.36
N THR A 73 6.66 5.59 -0.34
CA THR A 73 5.91 5.83 0.90
C THR A 73 5.59 4.49 1.56
N PRO A 74 5.75 4.35 2.90
CA PRO A 74 5.28 3.17 3.61
C PRO A 74 3.83 2.82 3.28
N LEU A 75 3.53 1.54 3.05
CA LEU A 75 2.24 1.08 2.52
C LEU A 75 1.04 1.56 3.34
N TRP A 76 1.15 1.54 4.67
CA TRP A 76 0.08 2.02 5.54
C TRP A 76 -0.17 3.53 5.39
N GLN A 77 0.88 4.34 5.19
CA GLN A 77 0.76 5.78 4.92
C GLN A 77 0.21 6.03 3.53
N PHE A 78 0.62 5.22 2.55
CA PHE A 78 0.10 5.27 1.20
C PHE A 78 -1.42 5.05 1.21
N VAL A 79 -1.89 4.03 1.94
CA VAL A 79 -3.33 3.76 2.14
C VAL A 79 -4.05 4.96 2.77
N ASP A 80 -3.47 5.57 3.81
CA ASP A 80 -4.07 6.73 4.46
C ASP A 80 -4.18 7.94 3.51
N LEU A 81 -3.16 8.19 2.67
CA LEU A 81 -3.19 9.23 1.64
C LEU A 81 -4.22 8.94 0.54
N VAL A 82 -4.34 7.67 0.12
CA VAL A 82 -5.40 7.23 -0.81
C VAL A 82 -6.78 7.51 -0.24
N LYS A 83 -7.04 7.16 1.03
CA LYS A 83 -8.33 7.39 1.69
C LYS A 83 -8.64 8.87 1.90
N GLN A 84 -7.61 9.70 2.10
CA GLN A 84 -7.77 11.16 2.14
C GLN A 84 -8.15 11.72 0.77
N ARG A 85 -7.53 11.22 -0.30
CA ARG A 85 -7.78 11.68 -1.67
C ARG A 85 -9.10 11.16 -2.25
N TYR A 86 -9.47 9.93 -1.93
CA TYR A 86 -10.67 9.25 -2.42
C TYR A 86 -11.52 8.75 -1.24
N PRO A 87 -12.31 9.64 -0.60
CA PRO A 87 -13.17 9.26 0.51
C PRO A 87 -14.22 8.25 0.06
N GLY A 88 -14.09 6.99 0.51
CA GLY A 88 -14.95 5.87 0.11
C GLY A 88 -14.21 4.73 -0.57
N TRP A 89 -12.92 4.89 -0.87
CA TRP A 89 -12.09 3.77 -1.31
C TRP A 89 -11.80 2.78 -0.16
N PRO A 90 -11.85 1.45 -0.39
CA PRO A 90 -12.11 0.77 -1.67
C PRO A 90 -13.57 0.39 -1.96
N GLU A 91 -14.54 0.78 -1.13
CA GLU A 91 -15.97 0.44 -1.28
C GLU A 91 -16.61 1.09 -2.51
N VAL A 92 -16.17 2.30 -2.86
CA VAL A 92 -16.61 3.05 -4.03
C VAL A 92 -15.49 3.01 -5.06
N TRP A 93 -15.72 2.25 -6.14
CA TRP A 93 -14.74 2.03 -7.20
C TRP A 93 -15.40 1.94 -8.59
N PRO A 94 -14.88 2.61 -9.63
CA PRO A 94 -13.66 3.45 -9.67
C PRO A 94 -13.78 4.74 -8.84
N PRO A 95 -12.66 5.40 -8.46
CA PRO A 95 -12.71 6.68 -7.76
C PRO A 95 -13.31 7.76 -8.66
N GLU A 96 -13.97 8.73 -8.05
CA GLU A 96 -14.36 9.99 -8.71
C GLU A 96 -13.17 10.97 -8.67
N HIS A 97 -12.97 11.72 -9.76
CA HIS A 97 -11.86 12.66 -9.95
C HIS A 97 -12.32 14.11 -10.01
#